data_AF-A0A0K8JKI5-F1
#
_entry.id   AF-A0A0K8JKI5-F1
#
_cell.length_a   1.000
_cell.length_b   1.000
_cell.length_c   1.000
_cell.angle_alpha   90.00
_cell.angle_beta   90.00
_cell.angle_gamma   90.00
#
_symmetry.space_group_name_H-M   'P 1'
#
loop_
_entity.id
_entity.type
_entity.pdbx_description
1 polymer ?
#
loop_
_entity_poly.entity_id
_entity_poly.type
_entity_poly.pdbx_seq_one_letter_code
_entity_poly.pdbx_strand_id
1 'polypeptide(L)'
;MPRVIGSAVSIVGALVLGQAAVEAGLVSTPTVVIIGFTAIASLTVSSPEMNMSLIFPRFIFLILGGTLGLLGIANGMMIFIMSLIAKRSFGVPYMGPLAPLSVNELPDVLVRTPLKNMVNRPKLITWRQSLRRKI
;
A
#
# COMPACT_ATOMS: atom_id res chain seq x y z
N MET A 1 -7.57 -24.75 -24.07
CA MET A 1 -6.17 -25.20 -24.14
C MET A 1 -5.84 -25.98 -22.85
N PRO A 2 -5.01 -27.04 -22.88
CA PRO A 2 -4.76 -27.89 -21.71
C PRO A 2 -4.13 -27.08 -20.58
N ARG A 3 -4.70 -27.17 -19.38
CA ARG A 3 -4.41 -26.34 -18.20
C ARG A 3 -2.93 -26.38 -17.77
N VAL A 4 -2.18 -27.43 -18.14
CA VAL A 4 -0.78 -27.69 -17.76
C VAL A 4 0.23 -26.95 -18.65
N ILE A 5 -0.08 -26.76 -19.93
CA ILE A 5 0.83 -26.07 -20.88
C ILE A 5 0.83 -24.56 -20.58
N GLY A 6 -0.33 -23.99 -20.23
CA GLY A 6 -0.45 -22.58 -19.90
C GLY A 6 0.38 -22.16 -18.69
N SER A 7 0.41 -22.98 -17.62
CA SER A 7 1.24 -22.71 -16.44
C SER A 7 2.74 -22.82 -16.75
N ALA A 8 3.17 -23.81 -17.53
CA ALA A 8 4.58 -23.97 -17.90
C ALA A 8 5.08 -22.79 -18.75
N VAL A 9 4.28 -22.37 -19.75
CA VAL A 9 4.60 -21.20 -20.59
C VAL A 9 4.63 -19.91 -19.76
N SER A 10 3.72 -19.73 -18.79
CA SER A 10 3.72 -18.55 -17.93
C SER A 10 4.97 -18.46 -17.03
N ILE A 11 5.44 -19.59 -16.49
CA ILE A 11 6.64 -19.63 -15.64
C ILE A 11 7.89 -19.36 -16.47
N VAL A 12 8.04 -20.05 -17.61
CA VAL A 12 9.18 -19.88 -18.52
C VAL A 12 9.19 -18.46 -19.09
N GLY A 13 8.04 -17.93 -19.48
CA GLY A 13 7.92 -16.55 -19.98
C GLY A 13 8.37 -15.50 -18.95
N ALA A 14 7.92 -15.60 -17.71
CA ALA A 14 8.30 -14.65 -16.65
C ALA A 14 9.81 -14.71 -16.34
N LEU A 15 10.39 -15.91 -16.29
CA LEU A 15 11.80 -16.10 -15.99
C LEU A 15 12.71 -15.62 -17.14
N VAL A 16 12.40 -16.03 -18.37
CA VAL A 16 13.21 -15.67 -19.56
C VAL A 16 13.14 -14.18 -19.85
N LEU A 17 11.95 -13.56 -19.79
CA LEU A 17 11.81 -12.11 -19.97
C LEU A 17 12.52 -11.33 -18.85
N GLY A 18 12.44 -11.82 -17.61
CA GLY A 18 13.13 -11.20 -16.47
C GLY A 18 14.65 -11.24 -16.61
N GLN A 19 15.20 -12.39 -17.00
CA GLN A 19 16.63 -12.54 -17.26
C GLN A 19 17.10 -11.70 -18.44
N ALA A 20 16.39 -11.77 -19.58
CA ALA A 20 16.72 -10.99 -20.76
C ALA A 20 16.69 -9.48 -20.48
N ALA A 21 15.75 -8.99 -19.65
CA ALA A 21 15.69 -7.58 -19.27
C ALA A 21 16.88 -7.12 -18.43
N VAL A 22 17.42 -7.99 -17.57
CA VAL A 22 18.62 -7.71 -16.77
C VAL A 22 19.88 -7.79 -17.65
N GLU A 23 20.00 -8.81 -18.50
CA GLU A 23 21.14 -9.00 -19.40
C GLU A 23 21.24 -7.89 -20.45
N ALA A 24 20.10 -7.43 -20.98
CA ALA A 24 20.02 -6.29 -21.90
C ALA A 24 20.29 -4.93 -21.23
N GLY A 25 20.48 -4.90 -19.91
CA GLY A 25 20.74 -3.66 -19.16
C GLY A 25 19.54 -2.72 -19.05
N LEU A 26 18.32 -3.19 -19.35
CA LEU A 26 17.10 -2.38 -19.23
C LEU A 26 16.75 -2.11 -17.76
N VAL A 27 17.07 -3.04 -16.86
CA VAL A 27 16.82 -2.94 -15.42
C VAL A 27 17.97 -3.57 -14.63
N SER A 28 18.29 -3.02 -13.45
CA SER A 28 19.31 -3.59 -12.57
C SER A 28 18.76 -4.78 -11.77
N THR A 29 19.61 -5.77 -11.48
CA THR A 29 19.28 -6.94 -10.64
C THR A 29 18.56 -6.59 -9.32
N PRO A 30 19.03 -5.62 -8.50
CA PRO A 30 18.31 -5.26 -7.27
C PRO A 30 16.91 -4.69 -7.53
N THR A 31 16.70 -3.99 -8.64
CA THR A 31 15.39 -3.42 -8.99
C THR A 31 14.36 -4.53 -9.27
N VAL A 32 14.76 -5.58 -10.00
CA VAL A 32 13.88 -6.73 -10.29
C VAL A 32 13.44 -7.44 -9.02
N VAL A 33 14.35 -7.60 -8.05
CA VAL A 33 14.03 -8.20 -6.75
C VAL A 33 13.01 -7.36 -5.98
N ILE A 34 13.19 -6.04 -5.94
CA ILE A 34 12.25 -5.12 -5.26
C ILE A 34 10.86 -5.15 -5.91
N ILE A 35 10.79 -5.18 -7.24
CA ILE A 35 9.51 -5.28 -7.97
C ILE A 35 8.82 -6.62 -7.68
N GLY A 36 9.56 -7.73 -7.68
CA GLY A 36 9.03 -9.06 -7.35
C GLY A 36 8.46 -9.13 -5.93
N PHE A 37 9.20 -8.59 -4.95
CA PHE A 37 8.71 -8.49 -3.57
C PHE A 37 7.44 -7.63 -3.48
N THR A 38 7.41 -6.49 -4.17
CA THR A 38 6.24 -5.60 -4.23
C THR A 38 5.04 -6.29 -4.86
N ALA A 39 5.24 -7.10 -5.90
CA ALA A 39 4.16 -7.86 -6.56
C ALA A 39 3.55 -8.91 -5.62
N ILE A 40 4.38 -9.64 -4.86
CA ILE A 40 3.91 -10.60 -3.86
C ILE A 40 3.18 -9.87 -2.72
N ALA A 41 3.74 -8.77 -2.22
CA ALA A 41 3.10 -7.95 -1.18
C ALA A 41 1.75 -7.37 -1.66
N SER A 42 1.61 -7.06 -2.94
CA SER A 42 0.34 -6.59 -3.52
C SER A 42 -0.79 -7.61 -3.39
N LEU A 43 -0.49 -8.90 -3.19
CA LEU A 43 -1.50 -9.94 -2.97
C LEU A 43 -2.13 -9.89 -1.57
N THR A 44 -1.56 -9.15 -0.62
CA THR A 44 -2.16 -8.97 0.72
C THR A 44 -3.32 -7.98 0.69
N VAL A 45 -3.44 -7.16 -0.35
CA VAL A 45 -4.54 -6.21 -0.52
C VAL A 45 -5.80 -6.98 -0.93
N SER A 46 -6.73 -7.14 0.01
CA SER A 46 -7.94 -7.94 -0.21
C SER A 46 -8.99 -7.29 -1.12
N SER A 47 -8.88 -5.98 -1.40
CA SER A 47 -9.80 -5.24 -2.28
C SER A 47 -9.18 -4.94 -3.65
N PRO A 48 -9.72 -5.50 -4.76
CA PRO A 48 -9.24 -5.23 -6.11
C PRO A 48 -9.30 -3.75 -6.50
N GLU A 49 -10.31 -3.02 -6.04
CA GLU A 49 -10.50 -1.59 -6.33
C GLU A 49 -9.39 -0.74 -5.71
N MET A 50 -8.90 -1.14 -4.54
CA MET A 50 -7.76 -0.48 -3.90
C MET A 50 -6.47 -0.73 -4.69
N ASN A 51 -6.27 -1.96 -5.19
CA ASN A 51 -5.08 -2.27 -5.98
C ASN A 51 -5.06 -1.48 -7.30
N MET A 52 -6.21 -1.35 -7.97
CA MET A 52 -6.33 -0.52 -9.17
C MET A 52 -6.04 0.97 -8.90
N SER A 53 -6.42 1.46 -7.72
CA SER A 53 -6.15 2.85 -7.32
C SER A 53 -4.66 3.13 -7.10
N LEU A 54 -3.84 2.12 -6.80
CA LEU A 54 -2.39 2.26 -6.60
C LEU A 54 -1.59 2.40 -7.91
N ILE A 55 -2.21 2.13 -9.06
CA ILE A 55 -1.54 2.21 -10.37
C ILE A 55 -1.23 3.67 -10.73
N PHE A 56 -2.19 4.57 -10.56
CA PHE A 56 -2.01 6.00 -10.85
C PHE A 56 -0.84 6.67 -10.11
N PRO A 57 -0.72 6.55 -8.77
CA PRO A 57 0.40 7.16 -8.06
C PRO A 57 1.75 6.55 -8.48
N ARG A 58 1.82 5.25 -8.82
CA ARG A 58 3.06 4.62 -9.30
C ARG A 58 3.60 5.29 -10.57
N PHE A 59 2.73 5.58 -11.54
CA PHE A 59 3.14 6.28 -12.75
C PHE A 59 3.61 7.71 -12.46
N ILE A 60 2.94 8.42 -11.55
CA ILE A 60 3.36 9.77 -11.13
C ILE A 60 4.76 9.72 -10.50
N PHE A 61 5.00 8.80 -9.57
CA PHE A 61 6.32 8.63 -8.95
C PHE A 61 7.40 8.18 -9.94
N LEU A 62 7.04 7.37 -10.93
CA LEU A 62 7.97 6.94 -11.98
C LEU A 62 8.42 8.13 -12.84
N ILE A 63 7.48 8.99 -13.25
CA ILE A 63 7.79 10.20 -14.02
C ILE A 63 8.60 11.19 -13.18
N LEU A 64 8.21 11.42 -11.93
CA LEU A 64 8.92 12.33 -11.02
C LEU A 64 10.33 11.83 -10.71
N GLY A 65 10.50 10.53 -10.45
CA GLY A 65 11.80 9.91 -10.22
C GLY A 65 12.68 9.87 -11.47
N GLY A 66 12.09 9.66 -12.65
CA GLY A 66 12.82 9.65 -13.92
C GLY A 66 13.30 11.04 -14.38
N THR A 67 12.56 12.10 -14.03
CA THR A 67 12.89 13.48 -14.46
C THR A 67 13.70 14.26 -13.43
N LEU A 68 13.30 14.23 -12.16
CA LEU A 68 13.87 15.03 -11.07
C LEU A 68 14.67 14.18 -10.07
N GLY A 69 14.79 12.87 -10.31
CA GLY A 69 15.53 11.95 -9.43
C GLY A 69 14.94 11.88 -8.02
N LEU A 70 15.82 11.80 -7.02
CA LEU A 70 15.45 11.70 -5.60
C LEU A 70 14.62 12.90 -5.12
N LEU A 71 14.88 14.10 -5.65
CA LEU A 71 14.14 15.31 -5.31
C LEU A 71 12.68 15.24 -5.77
N GLY A 72 12.43 14.69 -6.97
CA GLY A 72 11.08 14.46 -7.47
C GLY A 72 10.30 13.49 -6.61
N ILE A 73 10.94 12.40 -6.18
CA ILE A 73 10.34 11.40 -5.30
C ILE A 73 10.01 12.03 -3.94
N ALA A 74 10.94 12.78 -3.34
CA ALA A 74 10.72 13.42 -2.03
C ALA A 74 9.55 14.42 -2.07
N ASN A 75 9.50 15.30 -3.07
CA ASN A 75 8.42 16.27 -3.23
C ASN A 75 7.08 15.58 -3.57
N GLY A 76 7.11 14.60 -4.47
CA GLY A 76 5.93 13.78 -4.78
C GLY A 76 5.38 13.07 -3.56
N MET A 77 6.26 12.58 -2.67
CA MET A 77 5.87 11.90 -1.44
C MET A 77 5.19 12.86 -0.47
N MET A 78 5.69 14.08 -0.30
CA MET A 78 5.03 15.10 0.53
C MET A 78 3.64 15.44 0.01
N ILE A 79 3.50 15.69 -1.29
CA ILE A 79 2.21 16.02 -1.92
C ILE A 79 1.23 14.84 -1.79
N PHE A 80 1.73 13.61 -1.97
CA PHE A 80 0.93 12.41 -1.84
C PHE A 80 0.38 12.25 -0.42
N ILE A 81 1.23 12.41 0.61
CA ILE A 81 0.81 12.36 2.02
C ILE A 81 -0.22 13.46 2.32
N MET A 82 0.02 14.69 1.87
CA MET A 82 -0.90 15.80 2.09
C MET A 82 -2.29 15.54 1.46
N SER A 83 -2.32 14.92 0.28
CA SER A 83 -3.57 14.49 -0.35
C SER A 83 -4.31 13.44 0.47
N LEU A 84 -3.60 12.49 1.10
CA LEU A 84 -4.20 11.48 1.96
C LEU A 84 -4.82 12.07 3.22
N ILE A 85 -4.19 13.08 3.83
CA ILE A 85 -4.74 13.78 5.00
C ILE A 85 -6.05 14.51 4.66
N ALA A 86 -6.13 15.12 3.48
CA ALA A 86 -7.30 15.86 3.05
C ALA A 86 -8.51 14.96 2.73
N LYS A 87 -8.29 13.70 2.35
CA LYS A 87 -9.37 12.76 2.02
C LYS A 87 -10.10 12.26 3.27
N ARG A 88 -11.43 12.30 3.22
CA ARG A 88 -12.32 11.69 4.23
C ARG A 88 -13.04 10.50 3.62
N SER A 89 -12.98 9.35 4.29
CA SER A 89 -13.76 8.16 3.94
C SER A 89 -14.95 8.05 4.88
N PHE A 90 -16.17 8.13 4.34
CA PHE A 90 -17.42 8.03 5.13
C PHE A 90 -17.46 8.94 6.37
N GLY A 91 -16.97 10.18 6.23
CA GLY A 91 -16.94 11.18 7.31
C GLY A 91 -15.74 11.08 8.26
N VAL A 92 -14.95 10.00 8.19
CA VAL A 92 -13.73 9.79 9.00
C VAL A 92 -12.49 10.14 8.18
N PRO A 93 -11.48 10.85 8.73
CA PRO A 93 -10.22 11.11 8.04
C PRO A 93 -9.54 9.82 7.57
N TYR A 94 -9.05 9.77 6.33
CA TYR A 94 -8.39 8.57 5.78
C TYR A 94 -7.12 8.17 6.55
N MET A 95 -6.46 9.17 7.18
CA MET A 95 -5.30 8.95 8.05
C MET A 95 -5.64 8.94 9.55
N GLY A 96 -6.91 8.82 9.96
CA GLY A 96 -7.23 8.61 11.36
C GLY A 96 -6.73 7.23 11.82
N PRO A 97 -6.02 7.08 12.96
CA PRO A 97 -5.74 8.02 14.06
C PRO A 97 -4.36 8.71 14.04
N LEU A 98 -3.63 8.69 12.92
CA LEU A 98 -2.37 9.43 12.74
C LEU A 98 -2.63 10.93 12.53
N ALA A 99 -3.75 11.27 11.87
CA ALA A 99 -4.23 12.64 11.70
C ALA A 99 -5.77 12.61 11.66
N PRO A 100 -6.48 13.02 12.74
CA PRO A 100 -6.01 13.61 14.00
C PRO A 100 -5.42 12.58 14.97
N LEU A 101 -4.33 12.96 15.65
CA LEU A 101 -3.61 12.12 16.61
C LEU A 101 -4.52 11.66 17.77
N SER A 102 -4.87 10.38 17.80
CA SER A 102 -5.54 9.74 18.94
C SER A 102 -4.59 8.73 19.60
N VAL A 103 -3.93 9.15 20.68
CA VAL A 103 -2.90 8.35 21.39
C VAL A 103 -3.44 6.99 21.85
N ASN A 104 -4.74 6.94 22.17
CA ASN A 104 -5.42 5.73 22.62
C ASN A 104 -5.71 4.72 21.49
N GLU A 105 -5.59 5.12 20.22
CA GLU A 105 -5.88 4.30 19.04
C GLU A 105 -4.60 3.96 18.24
N LEU A 106 -3.44 4.52 18.62
CA LEU A 106 -2.13 4.18 18.04
C LEU A 106 -1.77 2.69 18.09
N PRO A 107 -2.11 1.91 19.15
CA PRO A 107 -1.80 0.49 19.17
C PRO A 107 -2.46 -0.25 18.01
N ASP A 108 -3.64 0.17 17.56
CA ASP A 108 -4.36 -0.48 16.45
C ASP A 108 -3.71 -0.23 15.08
N VAL A 109 -2.88 0.81 14.96
CA VAL A 109 -2.14 1.15 13.73
C VAL A 109 -0.81 0.41 13.63
N LEU A 110 -0.06 0.33 14.74
CA LEU A 110 1.28 -0.28 14.75
C LEU A 110 1.25 -1.79 14.97
N VAL A 111 0.39 -2.28 15.87
CA VAL A 111 0.29 -3.70 16.23
C VAL A 111 -1.17 -4.03 16.42
N ARG A 112 -1.81 -4.55 15.38
CA ARG A 112 -3.24 -4.87 15.38
C ARG A 112 -3.60 -5.75 16.59
N THR A 113 -4.18 -5.13 17.61
CA THR A 113 -4.53 -5.82 18.86
C THR A 113 -5.77 -6.69 18.63
N PRO A 114 -5.89 -7.84 19.30
CA PRO A 114 -7.09 -8.67 19.19
C PRO A 114 -8.32 -7.89 19.69
N LEU A 115 -9.42 -7.96 18.94
CA LEU A 115 -10.69 -7.25 19.21
C LEU A 115 -11.22 -7.43 20.64
N LYS A 116 -10.86 -8.55 21.30
CA LYS A 116 -11.25 -8.88 22.67
C LYS A 116 -10.61 -7.96 23.72
N ASN A 117 -9.43 -7.40 23.43
CA ASN A 117 -8.68 -6.53 24.34
C ASN A 117 -8.99 -5.03 24.11
N MET A 118 -9.83 -4.71 23.12
CA MET A 118 -10.24 -3.34 22.81
C MET A 118 -11.44 -2.91 23.66
N VAL A 119 -11.15 -2.31 24.82
CA VAL A 119 -12.17 -1.79 25.76
C VAL A 119 -12.73 -0.45 25.29
N ASN A 120 -11.95 0.37 24.60
CA ASN A 120 -12.34 1.71 24.16
C ASN A 120 -12.85 1.70 22.71
N ARG A 121 -13.86 2.53 22.41
CA ARG A 121 -14.34 2.75 21.04
C ARG A 121 -13.53 3.86 20.35
N PRO A 122 -13.34 3.81 19.02
CA PRO A 122 -12.69 4.88 18.26
C PRO A 122 -13.45 6.20 18.46
N LYS A 123 -12.74 7.24 18.90
CA LYS A 123 -13.31 8.57 19.22
C LYS A 123 -13.89 9.28 18.00
N LEU A 124 -13.39 8.94 16.80
CA LEU A 124 -13.83 9.54 15.54
C LEU A 124 -15.24 9.11 15.09
N ILE A 125 -15.75 8.00 15.62
CA ILE A 125 -17.05 7.42 15.21
C ILE A 125 -18.11 7.59 16.32
N THR A 126 -17.71 7.70 17.59
CA THR A 126 -18.64 7.72 18.73
C THR A 126 -18.52 9.02 19.54
N TRP A 127 -19.58 9.85 19.50
CA TRP A 127 -19.64 11.15 20.19
C TRP A 127 -20.02 11.08 21.68
N ARG A 128 -20.59 9.96 22.17
CA ARG A 128 -21.33 9.96 23.46
C ARG A 128 -21.04 8.82 24.45
N GLN A 129 -20.32 7.76 24.08
CA GLN A 129 -19.95 6.67 25.01
C GLN A 129 -18.56 6.10 24.70
N SER A 130 -17.64 6.20 25.67
CA SER A 130 -16.23 5.82 25.53
C SER A 130 -15.95 4.32 25.68
N LEU A 131 -16.87 3.56 26.28
CA LEU A 131 -16.67 2.16 26.64
C LEU A 131 -17.40 1.22 25.67
N ARG A 132 -16.65 0.30 25.06
CA ARG A 132 -17.16 -0.75 24.15
C ARG A 132 -17.85 -1.87 24.92
N ARG A 133 -17.45 -2.11 26.16
CA ARG A 133 -18.10 -2.99 27.15
C ARG A 133 -18.25 -2.22 28.46
N LYS A 134 -19.48 -2.09 28.96
CA LYS A 134 -19.70 -1.89 30.39
C LYS A 134 -19.44 -3.24 31.05
N ILE A 135 -18.55 -3.25 32.05
CA ILE A 135 -18.41 -4.36 32.99
C ILE A 135 -19.63 -4.31 33.92
#